data_AF-A0A9E5UGM1-F1
#
_entry.id   AF-A0A9E5UGM1-F1
#
_cell.length_a   1.000
_cell.length_b   1.000
_cell.length_c   1.000
_cell.angle_alpha   90.00
_cell.angle_beta   90.00
_cell.angle_gamma   90.00
#
_symmetry.space_group_name_H-M   'P 1'
#
loop_
_entity.id
_entity.type
_entity.pdbx_description
1 polymer ?
#
loop_
_entity_poly.entity_id
_entity_poly.type
_entity_poly.pdbx_seq_one_letter_code
_entity_poly.pdbx_strand_id
1 'polypeptide(L)'
;MAISVNPMTYVVTIPQTDLTLVEGTLYELDVNDLRSWCHDWMDDQNGGITHPKMFTHYSEYTVAGVTYARAIIFLAPYSFTFEDGQYSVRLTGANTNLFDVENDILNQNQVQVISANSAGLQTVASGSGLSQEEHDKLMGLINGLTTAQETWLDELYQLQGLKDGSPMTVTPTSRSVGGISQTISGDGETSTTVTRD
;
A
#
# COMPACT_ATOMS: atom_id res chain seq x y z
N MET A 1 -24.89 19.40 -5.75
CA MET A 1 -23.86 19.83 -6.71
C MET A 1 -24.53 20.68 -7.77
N ALA A 2 -23.90 21.77 -8.19
CA ALA A 2 -24.35 22.69 -9.25
C ALA A 2 -23.80 22.33 -10.63
N ILE A 3 -23.06 21.22 -10.76
CA ILE A 3 -22.66 20.59 -12.02
C ILE A 3 -23.85 20.51 -12.98
N SER A 4 -23.59 20.78 -14.26
CA SER A 4 -24.60 20.70 -15.31
C SER A 4 -24.05 20.04 -16.58
N VAL A 5 -24.94 19.46 -17.38
CA VAL A 5 -24.62 18.90 -18.71
C VAL A 5 -25.42 19.65 -19.76
N ASN A 6 -24.77 20.07 -20.85
CA ASN A 6 -25.47 20.49 -22.06
C ASN A 6 -25.85 19.23 -22.87
N PRO A 7 -27.14 18.87 -22.98
CA PRO A 7 -27.57 17.62 -23.61
C PRO A 7 -27.37 17.59 -25.13
N MET A 8 -27.13 18.74 -25.76
CA MET A 8 -26.89 18.84 -27.21
C MET A 8 -25.41 18.69 -27.55
N THR A 9 -24.52 19.21 -26.71
CA THR A 9 -23.07 19.20 -26.95
C THR A 9 -22.30 18.23 -26.06
N TYR A 10 -22.97 17.59 -25.11
CA TYR A 10 -22.39 16.66 -24.12
C TYR A 10 -21.25 17.27 -23.28
N VAL A 11 -21.24 18.60 -23.14
CA VAL A 11 -20.28 19.32 -22.29
C VAL A 11 -20.80 19.34 -20.86
N VAL A 12 -20.01 18.78 -19.93
CA VAL A 12 -20.23 18.82 -18.49
C VAL A 12 -19.45 19.99 -17.90
N THR A 13 -20.14 20.90 -17.23
CA THR A 13 -19.52 22.06 -16.58
C THR A 13 -19.43 21.83 -15.07
N ILE A 14 -18.23 21.99 -14.51
CA ILE A 14 -17.93 21.80 -13.09
C ILE A 14 -17.63 23.17 -12.45
N PRO A 15 -18.58 23.73 -11.66
CA PRO A 15 -18.37 24.96 -10.91
C PRO A 15 -17.28 24.84 -9.86
N GLN A 16 -16.55 25.92 -9.58
CA GLN A 16 -15.55 25.93 -8.51
C GLN A 16 -16.19 25.65 -7.14
N THR A 17 -17.45 26.05 -6.95
CA THR A 17 -18.20 25.83 -5.70
C THR A 17 -18.48 24.36 -5.39
N ASP A 18 -18.39 23.48 -6.38
CA ASP A 18 -18.53 22.02 -6.20
C ASP A 18 -17.19 21.34 -5.89
N LEU A 19 -16.10 22.11 -5.80
CA LEU A 19 -14.77 21.63 -5.44
C LEU A 19 -14.49 21.87 -3.96
N THR A 20 -13.67 21.01 -3.37
CA THR A 20 -13.22 21.16 -1.97
C THR A 20 -11.94 21.97 -1.93
N LEU A 21 -11.94 23.14 -1.27
CA LEU A 21 -10.72 23.93 -1.10
C LEU A 21 -9.76 23.21 -0.15
N VAL A 22 -8.51 23.00 -0.59
CA VAL A 22 -7.44 22.41 0.22
C VAL A 22 -6.62 23.51 0.89
N GLU A 23 -6.00 24.37 0.08
CA GLU A 23 -5.17 25.49 0.54
C GLU A 23 -4.94 26.48 -0.61
N GLY A 24 -4.92 27.79 -0.32
CA GLY A 24 -4.60 28.80 -1.32
C GLY A 24 -5.53 28.73 -2.54
N THR A 25 -4.97 28.40 -3.70
CA THR A 25 -5.69 28.19 -4.97
C THR A 25 -5.75 26.72 -5.39
N LEU A 26 -5.50 25.79 -4.46
CA LEU A 26 -5.58 24.35 -4.69
C LEU A 26 -6.92 23.83 -4.20
N TYR A 27 -7.65 23.19 -5.10
CA TYR A 27 -8.91 22.52 -4.85
C TYR A 27 -8.79 21.03 -5.15
N GLU A 28 -9.71 20.25 -4.61
CA GLU A 28 -9.86 18.82 -4.85
C GLU A 28 -11.24 18.49 -5.41
N LEU A 29 -11.25 17.57 -6.36
CA LEU A 29 -12.45 16.93 -6.91
C LEU A 29 -12.38 15.44 -6.61
N ASP A 30 -13.34 14.95 -5.80
CA ASP A 30 -13.55 13.52 -5.67
C ASP A 30 -14.26 12.99 -6.93
N VAL A 31 -13.54 12.16 -7.69
CA VAL A 31 -14.02 11.61 -8.97
C VAL A 31 -15.14 10.59 -8.75
N ASN A 32 -15.18 9.92 -7.60
CA ASN A 32 -16.27 9.00 -7.27
C ASN A 32 -17.58 9.74 -6.96
N ASP A 33 -17.49 10.92 -6.35
CA ASP A 33 -18.65 11.79 -6.14
C ASP A 33 -19.16 12.33 -7.49
N LEU A 34 -18.26 12.80 -8.35
CA LEU A 34 -18.60 13.18 -9.73
C LEU A 34 -19.29 12.03 -10.49
N ARG A 35 -18.78 10.80 -10.39
CA ARG A 35 -19.39 9.61 -11.01
C ARG A 35 -20.78 9.31 -10.45
N SER A 36 -21.01 9.53 -9.15
CA SER A 36 -22.32 9.36 -8.54
C SER A 36 -23.30 10.39 -9.09
N TRP A 37 -22.88 11.64 -9.21
CA TRP A 37 -23.67 12.68 -9.87
C TRP A 37 -23.97 12.34 -11.34
N CYS A 38 -22.97 11.91 -12.12
CA CYS A 38 -23.18 11.49 -13.51
C CYS A 38 -24.17 10.32 -13.62
N HIS A 39 -24.15 9.40 -12.65
CA HIS A 39 -25.09 8.29 -12.60
C HIS A 39 -26.52 8.77 -12.36
N ASP A 40 -26.71 9.64 -11.37
CA ASP A 40 -28.03 10.21 -11.04
C ASP A 40 -28.59 11.02 -12.22
N TRP A 41 -27.75 11.78 -12.93
CA TRP A 41 -28.15 12.51 -14.13
C TRP A 41 -28.60 11.57 -15.27
N MET A 42 -27.94 10.41 -15.42
CA MET A 42 -28.33 9.41 -16.43
C MET A 42 -29.62 8.66 -16.09
N ASP A 43 -30.02 8.63 -14.81
CA ASP A 43 -31.22 7.92 -14.33
C ASP A 43 -32.44 8.83 -14.17
N ASP A 44 -32.29 10.15 -14.35
CA ASP A 44 -33.39 11.10 -14.21
C ASP A 44 -34.46 10.96 -15.32
N GLN A 45 -35.68 11.48 -15.06
CA GLN A 45 -36.84 11.32 -15.96
C GLN A 45 -36.69 12.03 -17.32
N ASN A 46 -35.69 12.91 -17.48
CA ASN A 46 -35.29 13.49 -18.78
C ASN A 46 -34.23 12.63 -19.50
N GLY A 47 -33.56 11.71 -18.78
CA GLY A 47 -32.47 10.84 -19.23
C GLY A 47 -32.86 9.42 -19.64
N GLY A 48 -34.15 9.13 -19.86
CA GLY A 48 -34.62 7.80 -20.26
C GLY A 48 -33.97 7.28 -21.54
N ILE A 49 -32.89 6.47 -21.43
CA ILE A 49 -32.18 5.72 -22.49
C ILE A 49 -31.66 6.56 -23.68
N THR A 50 -31.97 7.86 -23.79
CA THR A 50 -31.68 8.70 -24.96
C THR A 50 -30.24 9.19 -25.04
N HIS A 51 -29.49 9.12 -23.94
CA HIS A 51 -28.13 9.66 -23.88
C HIS A 51 -27.06 8.55 -23.87
N PRO A 52 -25.92 8.76 -24.54
CA PRO A 52 -24.79 7.85 -24.48
C PRO A 52 -24.29 7.66 -23.04
N LYS A 53 -23.62 6.54 -22.80
CA LYS A 53 -23.00 6.22 -21.51
C LYS A 53 -21.84 7.19 -21.22
N MET A 54 -21.86 7.88 -20.07
CA MET A 54 -20.81 8.85 -19.68
C MET A 54 -19.48 8.21 -19.27
N PHE A 55 -19.52 7.06 -18.59
CA PHE A 55 -18.33 6.50 -17.98
C PHE A 55 -18.39 4.98 -17.88
N THR A 56 -17.21 4.33 -17.83
CA THR A 56 -17.05 2.96 -17.35
C THR A 56 -16.41 2.97 -15.97
N HIS A 57 -17.00 2.23 -15.03
CA HIS A 57 -16.52 2.10 -13.67
C HIS A 57 -15.97 0.68 -13.44
N TYR A 58 -14.71 0.61 -13.04
CA TYR A 58 -14.05 -0.59 -12.55
C TYR A 58 -13.95 -0.48 -11.04
N SER A 59 -14.62 -1.40 -10.33
CA SER A 59 -14.53 -1.46 -8.87
C SER A 59 -13.11 -1.80 -8.43
N GLU A 60 -12.80 -1.45 -7.19
CA GLU A 60 -11.58 -1.90 -6.53
C GLU A 60 -11.47 -3.43 -6.58
N TYR A 61 -10.27 -3.93 -6.91
CA TYR A 61 -10.00 -5.36 -6.98
C TYR A 61 -8.59 -5.67 -6.50
N THR A 62 -8.41 -6.85 -5.91
CA THR A 62 -7.12 -7.30 -5.38
C THR A 62 -6.54 -8.41 -6.25
N VAL A 63 -5.29 -8.27 -6.68
CA VAL A 63 -4.53 -9.30 -7.41
C VAL A 63 -3.23 -9.56 -6.66
N ALA A 64 -2.99 -10.81 -6.28
CA ALA A 64 -1.76 -11.24 -5.63
C ALA A 64 -1.35 -10.36 -4.41
N GLY A 65 -2.32 -9.96 -3.59
CA GLY A 65 -2.09 -9.14 -2.40
C GLY A 65 -1.99 -7.63 -2.66
N VAL A 66 -2.03 -7.19 -3.91
CA VAL A 66 -2.07 -5.75 -4.28
C VAL A 66 -3.50 -5.35 -4.57
N THR A 67 -4.04 -4.43 -3.77
CA THR A 67 -5.35 -3.83 -3.99
C THR A 67 -5.21 -2.64 -4.94
N TYR A 68 -5.81 -2.77 -6.12
CA TYR A 68 -5.91 -1.70 -7.11
C TYR A 68 -7.11 -0.81 -6.79
N ALA A 69 -6.87 0.48 -6.65
CA ALA A 69 -7.93 1.47 -6.49
C ALA A 69 -8.90 1.43 -7.69
N ARG A 70 -10.18 1.74 -7.42
CA ARG A 70 -11.22 1.85 -8.46
C ARG A 70 -10.78 2.76 -9.61
N ALA A 71 -11.27 2.46 -10.81
CA ALA A 71 -11.02 3.29 -11.99
C ALA A 71 -12.34 3.77 -12.62
N ILE A 72 -12.39 5.05 -12.99
CA ILE A 72 -13.53 5.71 -13.60
C ILE A 72 -13.03 6.34 -14.91
N ILE A 73 -13.42 5.73 -16.02
CA ILE A 73 -13.01 6.14 -17.36
C ILE A 73 -14.19 6.84 -18.04
N PHE A 74 -14.07 8.14 -18.25
CA PHE A 74 -15.04 8.94 -19.00
C PHE A 74 -14.94 8.65 -20.50
N LEU A 75 -16.10 8.67 -21.17
CA LEU A 75 -16.25 8.23 -22.54
C LEU A 75 -16.77 9.37 -23.42
N ALA A 76 -16.33 9.38 -24.68
CA ALA A 76 -16.97 10.17 -25.72
C ALA A 76 -18.47 9.82 -25.82
N PRO A 77 -19.35 10.78 -26.13
CA PRO A 77 -19.06 12.14 -26.58
C PRO A 77 -18.89 13.18 -25.45
N TYR A 78 -18.82 12.77 -24.18
CA TYR A 78 -18.79 13.72 -23.08
C TYR A 78 -17.41 14.33 -22.89
N SER A 79 -17.40 15.64 -22.68
CA SER A 79 -16.22 16.43 -22.32
C SER A 79 -16.50 17.24 -21.06
N PHE A 80 -15.46 17.55 -20.29
CA PHE A 80 -15.57 18.20 -18.99
C PHE A 80 -14.84 19.53 -19.01
N THR A 81 -15.49 20.57 -18.50
CA THR A 81 -14.95 21.93 -18.42
C THR A 81 -15.07 22.42 -16.98
N PHE A 82 -13.96 22.85 -16.38
CA PHE A 82 -13.99 23.55 -15.11
C PHE A 82 -14.41 25.00 -15.32
N GLU A 83 -15.07 25.62 -14.34
CA GLU A 83 -15.31 27.06 -14.33
C GLU A 83 -13.98 27.82 -14.53
N ASP A 84 -13.95 28.79 -15.44
CA ASP A 84 -12.70 29.44 -15.81
C ASP A 84 -12.13 30.27 -14.66
N GLY A 85 -10.83 30.14 -14.42
CA GLY A 85 -10.14 30.82 -13.33
C GLY A 85 -8.71 30.33 -13.15
N GLN A 86 -7.93 31.09 -12.38
CA GLN A 86 -6.53 30.76 -12.08
C GLN A 86 -6.44 29.95 -10.78
N TYR A 87 -6.62 28.64 -10.90
CA TYR A 87 -6.51 27.72 -9.77
C TYR A 87 -6.11 26.32 -10.26
N SER A 88 -5.77 25.45 -9.31
CA SER A 88 -5.42 24.06 -9.58
C SER A 88 -6.47 23.12 -8.98
N VAL A 89 -6.78 22.04 -9.70
CA VAL A 89 -7.68 20.98 -9.23
C VAL A 89 -6.92 19.67 -9.18
N ARG A 90 -6.80 19.09 -7.99
CA ARG A 90 -6.30 17.74 -7.80
C ARG A 90 -7.46 16.75 -7.88
N LEU A 91 -7.30 15.74 -8.73
CA LEU A 91 -8.26 14.65 -8.85
C LEU A 91 -8.00 13.58 -7.79
N THR A 92 -9.02 13.21 -7.02
CA THR A 92 -8.94 12.21 -5.94
C THR A 92 -10.07 11.18 -6.06
N GLY A 93 -10.13 10.19 -5.16
CA GLY A 93 -11.24 9.23 -5.07
C GLY A 93 -11.23 8.08 -6.10
N ALA A 94 -10.58 8.23 -7.26
CA ALA A 94 -10.43 7.15 -8.26
C ALA A 94 -9.29 7.38 -9.27
N ASN A 95 -8.79 6.31 -9.88
CA ASN A 95 -8.03 6.40 -11.13
C ASN A 95 -8.94 6.90 -12.24
N THR A 96 -8.51 7.85 -13.06
CA THR A 96 -9.39 8.45 -14.08
C THR A 96 -8.62 8.99 -15.29
N ASN A 97 -9.31 9.22 -16.40
CA ASN A 97 -8.81 9.95 -17.57
C ASN A 97 -9.29 11.41 -17.63
N LEU A 98 -9.85 11.97 -16.54
CA LEU A 98 -10.32 13.37 -16.43
C LEU A 98 -9.18 14.42 -16.46
N PHE A 99 -8.11 14.14 -17.18
CA PHE A 99 -7.00 15.03 -17.48
C PHE A 99 -6.60 14.94 -18.96
N ASP A 100 -7.28 14.10 -19.73
CA ASP A 100 -6.97 13.77 -21.11
C ASP A 100 -7.54 14.83 -22.06
N VAL A 101 -6.68 15.78 -22.42
CA VAL A 101 -7.00 16.83 -23.40
C VAL A 101 -6.87 16.30 -24.83
N GLU A 102 -6.03 15.30 -25.06
CA GLU A 102 -5.76 14.76 -26.41
C GLU A 102 -6.95 13.98 -26.96
N ASN A 103 -7.68 13.27 -26.11
CA ASN A 103 -8.90 12.53 -26.48
C ASN A 103 -10.20 13.31 -26.16
N ASP A 104 -10.14 14.64 -26.07
CA ASP A 104 -11.29 15.54 -25.86
C ASP A 104 -12.12 15.27 -24.59
N ILE A 105 -11.53 14.65 -23.56
CA ILE A 105 -12.21 14.42 -22.27
C ILE A 105 -12.17 15.69 -21.41
N LEU A 106 -11.03 16.39 -21.38
CA LEU A 106 -10.88 17.65 -20.65
C LEU A 106 -10.81 18.83 -21.62
N ASN A 107 -11.79 19.73 -21.53
CA ASN A 107 -11.75 21.03 -22.19
C ASN A 107 -10.86 21.99 -21.39
N GLN A 108 -9.62 22.15 -21.82
CA GLN A 108 -8.62 22.93 -21.09
C GLN A 108 -8.87 24.45 -21.18
N ASN A 109 -8.78 25.12 -20.03
CA ASN A 109 -8.82 26.57 -19.86
C ASN A 109 -7.68 27.04 -18.94
N GLN A 110 -7.88 28.07 -18.10
CA GLN A 110 -6.86 28.54 -17.15
C GLN A 110 -6.70 27.66 -15.90
N VAL A 111 -7.56 26.67 -15.70
CA VAL A 111 -7.52 25.75 -14.57
C VAL A 111 -6.49 24.65 -14.82
N GLN A 112 -5.56 24.48 -13.89
CA GLN A 112 -4.57 23.41 -13.95
C GLN A 112 -5.12 22.13 -13.31
N VAL A 113 -5.30 21.08 -14.11
CA VAL A 113 -5.73 19.77 -13.60
C VAL A 113 -4.51 18.92 -13.25
N ILE A 114 -4.46 18.48 -12.00
CA ILE A 114 -3.39 17.64 -11.45
C ILE A 114 -3.96 16.23 -11.29
N SER A 115 -3.50 15.31 -12.13
CA SER A 115 -3.80 13.90 -11.97
C SER A 115 -2.96 13.34 -10.83
N ALA A 116 -3.57 13.04 -9.69
CA ALA A 116 -2.86 12.42 -8.58
C ALA A 116 -2.52 10.93 -8.85
N ASN A 117 -3.03 10.36 -9.95
CA ASN A 117 -3.18 8.92 -10.12
C ASN A 117 -2.54 8.32 -11.38
N SER A 118 -1.64 9.04 -12.07
CA SER A 118 -1.01 8.55 -13.32
C SER A 118 0.13 7.53 -13.13
N ALA A 119 0.20 6.83 -11.99
CA ALA A 119 1.22 5.80 -11.75
C ALA A 119 0.68 4.52 -11.10
N GLY A 120 -0.64 4.28 -11.12
CA GLY A 120 -1.22 3.11 -10.44
C GLY A 120 -1.02 3.22 -8.93
N LEU A 121 -1.92 3.94 -8.26
CA LEU A 121 -1.92 4.05 -6.81
C LEU A 121 -2.07 2.64 -6.19
N GLN A 122 -0.96 2.06 -5.73
CA GLN A 122 -0.99 0.90 -4.86
C GLN A 122 -1.33 1.40 -3.47
N THR A 123 -2.42 0.89 -2.90
CA THR A 123 -2.67 1.03 -1.46
C THR A 123 -1.58 0.24 -0.75
N VAL A 124 -0.49 0.91 -0.38
CA VAL A 124 0.51 0.33 0.51
C VAL A 124 -0.21 0.17 1.84
N ALA A 125 -0.76 -1.01 2.10
CA ALA A 125 -1.18 -1.39 3.44
C ALA A 125 0.07 -1.21 4.31
N SER A 126 -0.02 -0.30 5.29
CA SER A 126 1.06 0.12 6.18
C SER A 126 1.86 -1.07 6.72
N GLY A 127 2.89 -1.44 5.98
CA GLY A 127 3.74 -2.59 6.19
C GLY A 127 5.06 -2.27 5.49
N SER A 128 6.17 -2.73 6.07
CA SER A 128 7.52 -2.31 5.69
C SER A 128 7.94 -2.61 4.24
N GLY A 129 7.09 -3.31 3.46
CA GLY A 129 7.42 -3.77 2.12
C GLY A 129 8.47 -4.88 2.09
N LEU A 130 8.88 -5.39 3.25
CA LEU A 130 9.83 -6.49 3.37
C LEU A 130 9.10 -7.82 3.20
N SER A 131 9.67 -8.72 2.41
CA SER A 131 9.33 -10.14 2.49
C SER A 131 9.61 -10.67 3.91
N GLN A 132 8.99 -11.79 4.29
CA GLN A 132 9.27 -12.43 5.58
C GLN A 132 10.78 -12.69 5.76
N GLU A 133 11.46 -13.09 4.70
CA GLU A 133 12.91 -13.31 4.71
C GLU A 133 13.72 -12.01 4.95
N GLU A 134 13.31 -10.90 4.36
CA GLU A 134 13.96 -9.60 4.56
C GLU A 134 13.65 -9.00 5.93
N HIS A 135 12.43 -9.20 6.42
CA HIS A 135 12.05 -8.87 7.79
C HIS A 135 12.90 -9.65 8.79
N ASP A 136 13.06 -10.95 8.60
CA ASP A 136 13.83 -11.80 9.50
C ASP A 136 15.33 -11.47 9.45
N LYS A 137 15.87 -11.10 8.27
CA LYS A 137 17.23 -10.57 8.13
C LYS A 137 17.41 -9.25 8.86
N LEU A 138 16.45 -8.32 8.75
CA LEU A 138 16.50 -7.02 9.41
C LEU A 138 16.37 -7.15 10.92
N MET A 139 15.47 -7.99 11.41
CA MET A 139 15.32 -8.29 12.84
C MET A 139 16.57 -8.97 13.39
N GLY A 140 17.20 -9.86 12.62
CA GLY A 140 18.51 -10.43 12.96
C GLY A 140 19.63 -9.38 13.04
N LEU A 141 19.54 -8.29 12.26
CA LEU A 141 20.48 -7.16 12.33
C LEU A 141 20.24 -6.25 13.54
N ILE A 142 18.98 -6.00 13.93
CA ILE A 142 18.62 -5.11 15.04
C ILE A 142 18.94 -5.76 16.40
N ASN A 143 18.84 -7.08 16.52
CA ASN A 143 19.23 -7.83 17.73
C ASN A 143 20.70 -8.26 17.75
N GLY A 144 21.49 -7.95 16.71
CA GLY A 144 22.92 -8.25 16.62
C GLY A 144 23.29 -9.74 16.54
N LEU A 145 22.31 -10.64 16.61
CA LEU A 145 22.46 -12.09 16.56
C LEU A 145 21.36 -12.66 15.67
N THR A 146 21.75 -13.47 14.69
CA THR A 146 20.82 -14.33 13.94
C THR A 146 20.23 -15.40 14.87
N THR A 147 19.09 -15.99 14.52
CA THR A 147 18.45 -17.08 15.29
C THR A 147 19.41 -18.24 15.59
N ALA A 148 20.31 -18.55 14.66
CA ALA A 148 21.35 -19.57 14.86
C ALA A 148 22.34 -19.16 15.97
N GLN A 149 22.74 -17.89 15.99
CA GLN A 149 23.66 -17.37 17.00
C GLN A 149 23.00 -17.21 18.37
N GLU A 150 21.72 -16.86 18.44
CA GLU A 150 20.96 -16.87 19.69
C GLU A 150 20.91 -18.28 20.30
N THR A 151 20.70 -19.30 19.46
CA THR A 151 20.74 -20.70 19.88
C THR A 151 22.12 -21.06 20.43
N TRP A 152 23.20 -20.75 19.71
CA TRP A 152 24.56 -21.03 20.19
C TRP A 152 24.89 -20.34 21.50
N LEU A 153 24.42 -19.10 21.68
CA LEU A 153 24.63 -18.34 22.91
C LEU A 153 23.86 -18.94 24.09
N ASP A 154 22.62 -19.38 23.87
CA ASP A 154 21.83 -20.06 24.91
C ASP A 154 22.44 -21.42 25.29
N GLU A 155 22.92 -22.20 24.32
CA GLU A 155 23.64 -23.45 24.60
C GLU A 155 24.91 -23.21 25.42
N LEU A 156 25.69 -22.19 25.09
CA LEU A 156 26.88 -21.81 25.84
C LEU A 156 26.51 -21.36 27.27
N TYR A 157 25.49 -20.52 27.42
CA TYR A 157 25.00 -20.03 28.71
C TYR A 157 24.56 -21.18 29.63
N GLN A 158 23.88 -22.18 29.07
CA GLN A 158 23.51 -23.42 29.75
C GLN A 158 24.73 -24.29 30.11
N LEU A 159 25.64 -24.53 29.16
CA LEU A 159 26.84 -25.34 29.41
C LEU A 159 27.80 -24.70 30.41
N GLN A 160 27.75 -23.39 30.64
CA GLN A 160 28.50 -22.75 31.72
C GLN A 160 27.78 -22.81 33.08
N GLY A 161 26.58 -23.40 33.14
CA GLY A 161 25.78 -23.48 34.36
C GLY A 161 25.29 -22.13 34.85
N LEU A 162 25.26 -21.12 33.98
CA LEU A 162 24.90 -19.75 34.34
C LEU A 162 23.38 -19.50 34.23
N LYS A 163 22.65 -20.36 33.51
CA LYS A 163 21.20 -20.27 33.35
C LYS A 163 20.45 -20.78 34.57
N ASP A 164 19.73 -19.88 35.25
CA ASP A 164 18.91 -20.23 36.40
C ASP A 164 17.86 -21.30 36.04
N GLY A 165 17.62 -22.24 36.96
CA GLY A 165 16.73 -23.37 36.75
C GLY A 165 17.21 -24.43 35.73
N SER A 166 18.40 -24.29 35.14
CA SER A 166 18.99 -25.25 34.19
C SER A 166 20.42 -25.65 34.59
N PRO A 167 20.60 -26.36 35.73
CA PRO A 167 21.93 -26.72 36.21
C PRO A 167 22.63 -27.69 35.26
N MET A 168 23.92 -27.44 34.99
CA MET A 168 24.78 -28.39 34.29
C MET A 168 25.22 -29.51 35.24
N THR A 169 25.12 -30.75 34.78
CA THR A 169 25.72 -31.92 35.44
C THR A 169 27.10 -32.17 34.85
N VAL A 170 28.10 -32.37 35.70
CA VAL A 170 29.47 -32.73 35.29
C VAL A 170 29.87 -34.01 35.99
N THR A 171 30.40 -34.97 35.22
CA THR A 171 31.01 -36.21 35.70
C THR A 171 32.46 -36.27 35.23
N PRO A 172 33.28 -37.23 35.71
CA PRO A 172 34.64 -37.39 35.20
C PRO A 172 34.72 -37.59 33.68
N THR A 173 33.64 -38.05 33.04
CA THR A 173 33.60 -38.40 31.62
C THR A 173 32.59 -37.60 30.81
N SER A 174 31.86 -36.64 31.39
CA SER A 174 30.84 -35.90 30.65
C SER A 174 30.44 -34.55 31.25
N ARG A 175 29.89 -33.68 30.40
CA ARG A 175 29.12 -32.48 30.78
C ARG A 175 27.77 -32.55 30.07
N SER A 176 26.68 -32.37 30.80
CA SER A 176 25.34 -32.37 30.20
C SER A 176 24.39 -31.38 30.85
N VAL A 177 23.55 -30.77 30.02
CA VAL A 177 22.47 -29.87 30.42
C VAL A 177 21.37 -29.90 29.35
N GLY A 178 20.13 -30.16 29.75
CA GLY A 178 19.02 -30.32 28.80
C GLY A 178 19.31 -31.36 27.71
N GLY A 179 19.24 -30.94 26.45
CA GLY A 179 19.56 -31.78 25.27
C GLY A 179 21.02 -31.72 24.80
N ILE A 180 21.91 -31.05 25.54
CA ILE A 180 23.31 -30.86 25.16
C ILE A 180 24.19 -31.81 25.97
N SER A 181 25.05 -32.56 25.29
CA SER A 181 26.02 -33.48 25.89
C SER A 181 27.41 -33.27 25.29
N GLN A 182 28.42 -33.33 26.16
CA GLN A 182 29.82 -33.36 25.77
C GLN A 182 30.52 -34.50 26.50
N THR A 183 31.31 -35.27 25.77
CA THR A 183 32.17 -36.31 26.33
C THR A 183 33.50 -35.70 26.78
N ILE A 184 33.90 -36.01 28.01
CA ILE A 184 35.24 -35.72 28.54
C ILE A 184 36.08 -37.00 28.42
N SER A 185 37.25 -36.89 27.79
CA SER A 185 38.20 -37.98 27.59
C SER A 185 39.63 -37.52 27.90
N GLY A 186 40.56 -38.47 28.00
CA GLY A 186 41.95 -38.24 28.38
C GLY A 186 42.30 -38.91 29.71
N ASP A 187 43.42 -38.51 30.28
CA ASP A 187 43.91 -39.04 31.57
C ASP A 187 43.58 -38.12 32.76
N GLY A 188 43.08 -36.90 32.49
CA GLY A 188 42.75 -35.93 33.53
C GLY A 188 43.98 -35.33 34.24
N GLU A 189 45.19 -35.71 33.83
CA GLU A 189 46.46 -35.26 34.44
C GLU A 189 47.34 -34.53 33.43
N THR A 190 47.56 -35.12 32.24
CA THR A 190 48.37 -34.52 31.17
C THR A 190 47.53 -33.97 30.03
N SER A 191 46.33 -34.53 29.81
CA SER A 191 45.41 -34.07 28.78
C SER A 191 43.95 -34.33 29.15
N THR A 192 43.10 -33.37 28.79
CA THR A 192 41.64 -33.52 28.84
C THR A 192 41.07 -32.95 27.56
N THR A 193 40.29 -33.77 26.85
CA THR A 193 39.63 -33.38 25.60
C THR A 193 38.13 -33.41 25.81
N VAL A 194 37.45 -32.32 25.42
CA VAL A 194 36.00 -32.19 25.48
C VAL A 194 35.46 -32.14 24.06
N THR A 195 34.60 -33.10 23.72
CA THR A 195 34.01 -33.23 22.38
C THR A 195 32.50 -33.20 22.50
N ARG A 196 31.82 -32.51 21.57
CA ARG A 196 30.35 -32.51 21.50
C ARG A 196 29.88 -33.83 20.89
N ASP A 197 28.85 -34.42 21.48
CA ASP A 197 28.20 -35.64 20.98
C ASP A 197 27.22 -35.32 19.83
#